data_AF-A0A2Z4JYX9-F1
#
_entry.id   AF-A0A2Z4JYX9-F1
#
_cell.length_a   1.000
_cell.length_b   1.000
_cell.length_c   1.000
_cell.angle_alpha   90.00
_cell.angle_beta   90.00
_cell.angle_gamma   90.00
#
_symmetry.space_group_name_H-M   'P 1'
#
loop_
_entity.id
_entity.type
_entity.pdbx_description
1 polymer ?
#
loop_
_entity_poly.entity_id
_entity_poly.type
_entity_poly.pdbx_seq_one_letter_code
_entity_poly.pdbx_strand_id
1 'polypeptide(L)'
;MGRRKKPTHLKIVENSRDRRDPKLIEGEPVPTQPLAQAPKHLSEKERGTWDFLIENSPRGMLKALDHFTVQALVEAWETRRQAQEKLRALPMLVRIE
;
A
#
# COMPACT_ATOMS: atom_id res chain seq x y z
N MET A 1 17.94 17.75 22.95
CA MET A 1 16.97 16.86 22.28
C MET A 1 17.26 15.42 22.69
N GLY A 2 16.30 14.72 23.29
CA GLY A 2 16.48 13.32 23.67
C GLY A 2 16.59 12.38 22.46
N ARG A 3 17.33 11.28 22.59
CA ARG A 3 17.44 10.25 21.55
C ARG A 3 16.03 9.74 21.18
N ARG A 4 15.70 9.77 19.88
CA ARG A 4 14.44 9.19 19.39
C ARG A 4 14.35 7.72 19.81
N LYS A 5 13.20 7.32 20.34
CA LYS A 5 12.96 5.93 20.74
C LYS A 5 13.12 5.03 19.51
N LYS A 6 13.80 3.91 19.70
CA LYS A 6 13.94 2.91 18.65
C LYS A 6 12.55 2.37 18.24
N PRO A 7 12.25 2.27 16.93
CA PRO A 7 11.02 1.64 16.45
C PRO A 7 10.84 0.23 17.02
N THR A 8 9.60 -0.15 17.36
CA THR A 8 9.28 -1.45 17.99
C THR A 8 9.72 -2.63 17.14
N HIS A 9 9.53 -2.56 15.81
CA HIS A 9 9.97 -3.62 14.89
C HIS A 9 11.48 -3.89 14.97
N LEU A 10 12.31 -2.85 15.09
CA LEU A 10 13.77 -3.00 15.22
C LEU A 10 14.19 -3.54 16.59
N LYS A 11 13.40 -3.31 17.65
CA LYS A 11 13.66 -3.93 18.95
C LYS A 11 13.39 -5.44 18.92
N ILE A 12 12.34 -5.85 18.22
CA ILE A 12 11.99 -7.27 18.03
C ILE A 12 13.09 -8.00 17.27
N VAL A 13 13.57 -7.44 16.16
CA VAL A 13 14.67 -8.03 15.36
C VAL A 13 15.95 -8.22 16.19
N GLU A 14 16.26 -7.26 17.07
CA GLU A 14 17.47 -7.31 17.91
C GLU A 14 17.27 -8.04 19.25
N ASN A 15 16.10 -8.67 19.46
CA ASN A 15 15.73 -9.28 20.74
C ASN A 15 15.89 -8.32 21.94
N SER A 16 15.71 -7.01 21.71
CA SER A 16 15.72 -6.00 22.74
C SER A 16 14.40 -6.03 23.50
N ARG A 17 14.47 -6.18 24.83
CA ARG A 17 13.28 -6.20 25.71
C ARG A 17 12.41 -4.97 25.49
N ASP A 18 11.18 -5.19 25.07
CA ASP A 18 10.12 -4.22 25.25
C ASP A 18 9.86 -4.07 26.76
N ARG A 19 9.75 -2.83 27.24
CA ARG A 19 9.58 -2.51 28.67
C ARG A 19 8.11 -2.18 29.01
N ARG A 20 7.20 -2.31 28.03
CA ARG A 20 5.76 -2.15 28.24
C ARG A 20 5.21 -3.34 29.03
N ASP A 21 4.05 -3.17 29.66
CA ASP A 21 3.36 -4.23 30.40
C ASP A 21 3.13 -5.46 29.49
N PRO A 22 3.49 -6.68 29.91
CA PRO A 22 3.27 -7.90 29.12
C PRO A 22 1.82 -8.09 28.66
N LYS A 23 0.83 -7.71 29.48
CA LYS A 23 -0.60 -7.80 29.12
C LYS A 23 -0.96 -6.90 27.94
N LEU A 24 -0.25 -5.77 27.80
CA LEU A 24 -0.42 -4.85 26.69
C LEU A 24 0.21 -5.42 25.40
N ILE A 25 1.36 -6.09 25.52
CA ILE A 25 2.09 -6.66 24.37
C ILE A 25 1.35 -7.89 23.82
N GLU A 26 0.89 -8.78 24.69
CA GLU A 26 0.18 -10.01 24.30
C GLU A 26 -1.16 -9.73 23.61
N GLY A 27 -1.80 -8.59 23.93
CA GLY A 27 -3.06 -8.17 23.32
C GLY A 27 -2.91 -7.37 22.02
N GLU A 28 -1.69 -6.99 21.61
CA GLU A 28 -1.50 -6.22 20.38
C GLU A 28 -1.72 -7.11 19.15
N PRO A 29 -2.59 -6.71 18.20
CA PRO A 29 -2.80 -7.47 16.97
C PRO A 29 -1.51 -7.42 16.14
N VAL A 30 -0.85 -8.56 16.01
CA VAL A 30 0.35 -8.71 15.18
C VAL A 30 -0.08 -9.08 13.76
N PRO A 31 0.24 -8.27 12.73
CA PRO A 31 -0.02 -8.64 11.34
C PRO A 31 0.80 -9.89 11.01
N THR A 32 0.13 -11.01 10.77
CA THR A 32 0.77 -12.31 10.50
C THR A 32 1.09 -12.52 9.03
N GLN A 33 0.46 -11.76 8.14
CA GLN A 33 0.55 -11.99 6.70
C GLN A 33 0.86 -10.69 5.92
N PRO A 34 1.70 -10.76 4.89
CA PRO A 34 1.85 -9.68 3.92
C PRO A 34 0.54 -9.45 3.16
N LEU A 35 0.49 -8.40 2.32
CA LEU A 35 -0.68 -8.13 1.48
C LEU A 35 -1.08 -9.39 0.69
N ALA A 36 -2.39 -9.66 0.63
CA ALA A 36 -2.94 -10.78 -0.13
C ALA A 36 -2.71 -10.62 -1.65
N GLN A 37 -2.93 -11.70 -2.41
CA GLN A 37 -2.88 -11.69 -3.87
C GLN A 37 -3.85 -10.65 -4.45
N ALA A 38 -3.55 -10.17 -5.66
CA ALA A 38 -4.40 -9.26 -6.41
C ALA A 38 -5.84 -9.81 -6.54
N PRO A 39 -6.88 -8.97 -6.38
CA PRO A 39 -8.25 -9.40 -6.58
C PRO A 39 -8.49 -10.00 -7.98
N LYS A 40 -9.28 -11.08 -8.03
CA LYS A 40 -9.53 -11.83 -9.28
C LYS A 40 -10.18 -10.98 -10.39
N HIS A 41 -11.00 -10.01 -9.99
CA HIS A 41 -11.76 -9.16 -10.90
C HIS A 41 -10.94 -8.02 -11.52
N LEU A 42 -9.72 -7.76 -11.04
CA LEU A 42 -8.85 -6.78 -11.68
C LEU A 42 -8.56 -7.20 -13.13
N SER A 43 -8.50 -6.23 -14.03
CA SER A 43 -8.01 -6.40 -15.39
C SER A 43 -6.52 -6.73 -15.40
N GLU A 44 -6.00 -7.10 -16.56
CA GLU A 44 -4.56 -7.38 -16.72
C GLU A 44 -3.69 -6.15 -16.44
N LYS A 45 -4.12 -4.96 -16.89
CA LYS A 45 -3.40 -3.70 -16.63
C LYS A 45 -3.38 -3.35 -15.14
N GLU A 46 -4.53 -3.51 -14.48
CA GLU A 46 -4.64 -3.28 -13.04
C GLU A 46 -3.81 -4.29 -12.23
N ARG A 47 -3.79 -5.56 -12.63
CA ARG A 47 -2.88 -6.56 -12.05
C ARG A 47 -1.42 -6.16 -12.21
N GLY A 48 -1.00 -5.68 -13.37
CA GLY A 48 0.35 -5.19 -13.58
C GLY A 48 0.72 -4.04 -12.64
N THR A 49 -0.20 -3.09 -12.43
CA THR A 49 -0.01 -1.97 -11.49
C THR A 49 -0.01 -2.45 -10.04
N TRP A 50 -0.85 -3.43 -9.68
CA TRP A 50 -0.83 -4.08 -8.37
C TRP A 50 0.53 -4.72 -8.10
N ASP A 51 1.03 -5.55 -9.01
CA ASP A 51 2.29 -6.26 -8.87
C ASP A 51 3.47 -5.29 -8.75
N PHE A 52 3.46 -4.21 -9.55
CA PHE A 52 4.44 -3.13 -9.44
C PHE A 52 4.48 -2.50 -8.04
N LEU A 53 3.30 -2.19 -7.46
CA LEU A 53 3.22 -1.62 -6.12
C LEU A 53 3.76 -2.59 -5.05
N ILE A 54 3.47 -3.87 -5.18
CA ILE A 54 3.96 -4.89 -4.24
C ILE A 54 5.47 -5.05 -4.32
N GLU A 55 6.01 -5.17 -5.52
CA GLU A 55 7.45 -5.38 -5.76
C GLU A 55 8.29 -4.18 -5.28
N ASN A 56 7.79 -2.96 -5.45
CA ASN A 56 8.52 -1.74 -5.12
C ASN A 56 8.25 -1.22 -3.71
N SER A 57 7.35 -1.84 -2.96
CA SER A 57 7.06 -1.44 -1.59
C SER A 57 8.12 -1.97 -0.62
N PRO A 58 8.63 -1.13 0.30
CA PRO A 58 9.49 -1.59 1.38
C PRO A 58 8.85 -2.73 2.18
N ARG A 59 9.68 -3.70 2.59
CA ARG A 59 9.24 -4.84 3.38
C ARG A 59 8.50 -4.38 4.64
N GLY A 60 7.30 -4.92 4.84
CA GLY A 60 6.46 -4.61 6.02
C GLY A 60 5.69 -3.29 5.94
N MET A 61 5.80 -2.54 4.83
CA MET A 61 4.98 -1.35 4.58
C MET A 61 3.53 -1.74 4.30
N LEU A 62 3.32 -2.71 3.41
CA LEU A 62 1.99 -3.22 3.05
C LEU A 62 1.63 -4.44 3.90
N LYS A 63 0.50 -4.35 4.59
CA LYS A 63 -0.09 -5.39 5.43
C LYS A 63 -1.41 -5.86 4.80
N ALA A 64 -1.90 -7.02 5.22
CA ALA A 64 -3.18 -7.56 4.73
C ALA A 64 -4.35 -6.56 4.72
N LEU A 65 -4.44 -5.66 5.72
CA LEU A 65 -5.51 -4.66 5.80
C LEU A 65 -5.42 -3.58 4.71
N ASP A 66 -4.22 -3.32 4.19
CA ASP A 66 -4.02 -2.33 3.13
C ASP A 66 -4.62 -2.78 1.78
N HIS A 67 -5.16 -4.00 1.71
CA HIS A 67 -5.72 -4.59 0.49
C HIS A 67 -6.74 -3.69 -0.19
N PHE A 68 -7.68 -3.12 0.57
CA PHE A 68 -8.70 -2.23 0.02
C PHE A 68 -8.13 -0.91 -0.47
N THR A 69 -7.12 -0.38 0.23
CA THR A 69 -6.45 0.87 -0.14
C THR A 69 -5.64 0.70 -1.43
N VAL A 70 -4.87 -0.40 -1.51
CA VAL A 70 -4.08 -0.71 -2.71
C VAL A 70 -5.00 -0.99 -3.89
N GLN A 71 -6.11 -1.70 -3.68
CA GLN A 71 -7.09 -1.94 -4.73
C GLN A 71 -7.67 -0.64 -5.28
N ALA A 72 -8.18 0.24 -4.41
CA ALA A 72 -8.76 1.51 -4.82
C ALA A 72 -7.73 2.40 -5.54
N LEU A 73 -6.47 2.37 -5.09
CA LEU A 73 -5.38 3.09 -5.75
C LEU A 73 -5.11 2.57 -7.17
N VAL A 74 -5.05 1.24 -7.34
CA VAL A 74 -4.82 0.59 -8.63
C VAL A 74 -5.92 0.95 -9.63
N GLU A 75 -7.19 0.79 -9.23
CA GLU A 75 -8.35 1.13 -10.05
C GLU A 75 -8.35 2.62 -10.46
N ALA A 76 -8.11 3.51 -9.49
CA ALA A 76 -8.07 4.95 -9.74
C ALA A 76 -6.90 5.34 -10.66
N TRP A 77 -5.73 4.72 -10.48
CA TRP A 77 -4.54 4.98 -11.28
C TRP A 77 -4.76 4.58 -12.74
N GLU A 78 -5.23 3.36 -12.99
CA GLU A 78 -5.49 2.88 -14.34
C GLU A 78 -6.62 3.64 -15.02
N THR A 79 -7.69 3.98 -14.28
CA THR A 79 -8.77 4.84 -14.78
C THR A 79 -8.24 6.21 -15.21
N ARG A 80 -7.43 6.85 -14.35
CA ARG A 80 -6.80 8.14 -14.66
C ARG A 80 -5.91 8.04 -15.90
N ARG A 81 -5.10 6.99 -16.01
CA ARG A 81 -4.18 6.77 -17.13
C ARG A 81 -4.95 6.67 -18.45
N GLN A 82 -6.01 5.85 -18.48
CA GLN A 82 -6.88 5.71 -19.65
C GLN A 82 -7.57 7.03 -20.02
N ALA A 83 -8.04 7.80 -19.04
CA ALA A 83 -8.62 9.11 -19.29
C ALA A 83 -7.59 10.08 -19.91
N GLN A 84 -6.36 10.09 -19.43
CA GLN A 84 -5.28 10.91 -19.98
C GLN A 84 -4.91 10.49 -21.42
N GLU A 85 -4.85 9.19 -21.70
CA GLU A 85 -4.62 8.66 -23.05
C GLU A 85 -5.71 9.15 -24.01
N LYS A 86 -6.98 9.06 -23.61
CA LYS A 86 -8.12 9.54 -24.40
C LYS A 86 -8.10 11.06 -24.61
N LEU A 87 -7.79 11.84 -23.57
CA LEU A 87 -7.69 13.30 -23.67
C LEU A 87 -6.60 13.75 -24.63
N ARG A 88 -5.46 13.04 -24.68
CA ARG A 88 -4.37 13.33 -25.63
C ARG A 88 -4.73 12.95 -27.08
N ALA A 89 -5.55 11.92 -27.26
CA ALA A 89 -5.96 11.46 -28.58
C ALA A 89 -7.04 12.35 -29.23
N LEU A 90 -7.77 13.13 -28.44
CA LEU A 90 -8.81 14.02 -28.94
C LEU A 90 -8.23 15.40 -29.29
N PRO A 91 -8.48 15.95 -30.49
CA PRO A 91 -8.23 17.38 -30.74
C PRO A 91 -9.14 18.17 -29.80
N MET A 92 -8.56 18.98 -28.91
CA MET A 92 -9.31 19.80 -27.95
C MET A 92 -10.27 20.73 -28.70
N LEU A 93 -11.55 20.37 -28.77
CA LEU A 93 -12.61 21.25 -29.25
C LEU A 93 -13.12 22.06 -28.05
N VAL A 94 -12.36 23.07 -27.65
CA VAL A 94 -12.84 24.06 -26.69
C VAL A 94 -13.67 25.07 -27.50
N ARG A 95 -15.01 24.93 -27.46
CA ARG A 95 -15.89 26.03 -27.87
C ARG A 95 -15.98 27.01 -26.70
N ILE A 96 -15.40 28.18 -26.89
CA ILE A 96 -15.69 29.36 -26.07
C ILE A 96 -16.87 30.03 -26.77
N GLU A 97 -18.05 30.00 -26.14
CA GLU A 97 -19.18 30.87 -26.48
C GLU A 97 -19.12 32.14 -25.62
#